data_AF-A0A925RYX8-F1
#
_entry.id   AF-A0A925RYX8-F1
#
_cell.length_a   1.000
_cell.length_b   1.000
_cell.length_c   1.000
_cell.angle_alpha   90.00
_cell.angle_beta   90.00
_cell.angle_gamma   90.00
#
_symmetry.space_group_name_H-M   'P 1'
#
loop_
_entity.id
_entity.type
_entity.pdbx_description
1 polymer ?
#
loop_
_entity_poly.entity_id
_entity_poly.type
_entity_poly.pdbx_seq_one_letter_code
_entity_poly.pdbx_strand_id
1 'polypeptide(L)'
;LARDMVDNFLFQVQYYGGVLNANRTYYLTRSQPPFLGEMIRAVLDEPTSFRNKSEADAWLAHAYPLALRDYATWTRAQHRAGDTGLARYFDYGTGPVLEMRDADYLRGVIEWLLAHRDEDRGYLLKASERPDSAEAERLKTTSCDIDASKVCADAWAKGHRLSADYYLGDRSMRESGFDVNFHFGPFAGSTHHYAPVDLNSLLYRYELNLQQFALRLGKTADAQRFEQAAAARKAAIDKFLWNAEAGMYTDYDFIARKPATDPYITTFYPLWAGAASPQQAQALRGKLALFEHKGGLAMSRNASGAQWDAPFGWAPTNWLAVAGLDAYGFHDDARRIAGKFTATVDRSLADDGTIREKYNMVSGNADVKISAGYSDNVIGFGWTNGVYLKLRHLLDATSGDEASKKVPAEPEAEAEIR
;
A
#
# COMPACT_ATOMS: atom_id res chain seq x y z
N LEU A 1 10.21 -11.03 -18.38
CA LEU A 1 9.84 -9.75 -17.73
C LEU A 1 9.44 -9.90 -16.27
N ALA A 2 8.31 -10.53 -15.91
CA ALA A 2 7.90 -10.65 -14.50
C ALA A 2 8.94 -11.38 -13.63
N ARG A 3 9.48 -12.51 -14.12
CA ARG A 3 10.60 -13.23 -13.47
C ARG A 3 11.83 -12.34 -13.30
N ASP A 4 12.21 -11.58 -14.33
CA ASP A 4 13.37 -10.68 -14.29
C ASP A 4 13.19 -9.56 -13.23
N MET A 5 11.96 -9.09 -13.02
CA MET A 5 11.67 -8.14 -11.94
C MET A 5 11.85 -8.75 -10.55
N VAL A 6 11.45 -10.02 -10.37
CA VAL A 6 11.73 -10.75 -9.12
C VAL A 6 13.22 -10.95 -8.93
N ASP A 7 13.95 -11.34 -9.99
CA ASP A 7 15.41 -11.50 -9.94
C ASP A 7 16.11 -10.17 -9.60
N ASN A 8 15.61 -9.03 -10.08
CA ASN A 8 16.10 -7.70 -9.69
C ASN A 8 15.85 -7.39 -8.21
N PHE A 9 14.68 -7.76 -7.65
CA PHE A 9 14.43 -7.59 -6.22
C PHE A 9 15.29 -8.53 -5.37
N LEU A 10 15.48 -9.79 -5.79
CA LEU A 10 16.40 -10.72 -5.14
C LEU A 10 17.83 -10.18 -5.14
N PHE A 11 18.27 -9.57 -6.26
CA PHE A 11 19.55 -8.86 -6.34
C PHE A 11 19.62 -7.71 -5.31
N GLN A 12 18.60 -6.86 -5.23
CA GLN A 12 18.57 -5.78 -4.24
C GLN A 12 18.67 -6.32 -2.80
N VAL A 13 17.96 -7.40 -2.47
CA VAL A 13 18.04 -8.01 -1.15
C VAL A 13 19.43 -8.57 -0.88
N GLN A 14 20.06 -9.21 -1.87
CA GLN A 14 21.40 -9.77 -1.75
C GLN A 14 22.45 -8.68 -1.47
N TYR A 15 22.42 -7.57 -2.21
CA TYR A 15 23.48 -6.57 -2.20
C TYR A 15 23.19 -5.33 -1.35
N TYR A 16 21.92 -5.00 -1.13
CA TYR A 16 21.48 -3.81 -0.38
C TYR A 16 20.73 -4.16 0.92
N GLY A 17 20.37 -5.43 1.10
CA GLY A 17 19.81 -5.93 2.35
C GLY A 17 18.29 -5.91 2.47
N GLY A 18 17.58 -5.43 1.45
CA GLY A 18 16.12 -5.44 1.31
C GLY A 18 15.70 -4.94 -0.07
N VAL A 19 14.42 -5.06 -0.40
CA VAL A 19 13.85 -4.35 -1.56
C VAL A 19 13.83 -2.86 -1.27
N LEU A 20 14.40 -2.05 -2.17
CA LEU A 20 14.45 -0.59 -2.03
C LEU A 20 13.19 0.06 -2.60
N ASN A 21 12.85 1.25 -2.11
CA ASN A 21 11.79 2.08 -2.70
C ASN A 21 12.00 2.26 -4.22
N ALA A 22 13.22 2.64 -4.62
CA ALA A 22 13.72 2.47 -5.98
C ALA A 22 15.26 2.31 -5.96
N ASN A 23 15.86 1.89 -7.06
CA ASN A 23 17.30 1.63 -7.16
C ASN A 23 18.15 2.92 -7.34
N ARG A 24 18.02 3.86 -6.41
CA ARG A 24 18.85 5.08 -6.31
C ARG A 24 19.51 5.15 -4.93
N THR A 25 20.68 5.79 -4.85
CA THR A 25 21.46 5.87 -3.61
C THR A 25 20.70 6.49 -2.45
N TYR A 26 19.86 7.49 -2.71
CA TYR A 26 19.03 8.15 -1.69
C TYR A 26 17.86 7.31 -1.16
N TYR A 27 17.58 6.15 -1.76
CA TYR A 27 16.58 5.19 -1.29
C TYR A 27 17.19 4.02 -0.49
N LEU A 28 18.50 3.98 -0.25
CA LEU A 28 19.15 2.92 0.54
C LEU A 28 18.68 2.84 2.00
N THR A 29 17.89 3.82 2.46
CA THR A 29 17.39 3.95 3.83
C THR A 29 15.93 3.53 4.00
N ARG A 30 15.20 3.20 2.91
CA ARG A 30 13.78 2.79 2.97
C ARG A 30 13.40 1.76 1.92
N SER A 31 12.38 1.00 2.25
CA SER A 31 11.73 0.03 1.37
C SER A 31 10.44 0.60 0.74
N GLN A 32 9.54 -0.30 0.35
CA GLN A 32 8.15 -0.06 -0.04
C GLN A 32 7.28 -1.25 0.43
N PRO A 33 5.93 -1.18 0.37
CA PRO A 33 5.06 -2.27 0.82
C PRO A 33 5.49 -3.65 0.27
N PRO A 34 5.70 -4.68 1.12
CA PRO A 34 6.44 -5.87 0.71
C PRO A 34 5.58 -6.89 -0.05
N PHE A 35 5.73 -6.93 -1.38
CA PHE A 35 5.09 -7.91 -2.25
C PHE A 35 6.03 -9.04 -2.72
N LEU A 36 7.33 -9.03 -2.37
CA LEU A 36 8.31 -9.98 -2.91
C LEU A 36 7.90 -11.44 -2.71
N GLY A 37 7.36 -11.81 -1.55
CA GLY A 37 6.85 -13.16 -1.30
C GLY A 37 5.73 -13.56 -2.29
N GLU A 38 4.77 -12.67 -2.52
CA GLU A 38 3.68 -12.94 -3.46
C GLU A 38 4.16 -12.94 -4.91
N MET A 39 5.15 -12.12 -5.25
CA MET A 39 5.75 -12.11 -6.59
C MET A 39 6.51 -13.42 -6.87
N ILE A 40 7.26 -13.93 -5.89
CA ILE A 40 7.91 -15.25 -6.00
C ILE A 40 6.85 -16.33 -6.22
N ARG A 41 5.77 -16.33 -5.41
CA ARG A 41 4.66 -17.29 -5.56
C ARG A 41 4.04 -17.20 -6.95
N ALA A 42 3.71 -16.00 -7.42
CA ALA A 42 3.09 -15.78 -8.73
C ALA A 42 3.97 -16.26 -9.90
N VAL A 43 5.29 -16.05 -9.82
CA VAL A 43 6.24 -16.56 -10.83
C VAL A 43 6.30 -18.09 -10.81
N LEU A 44 6.26 -18.71 -9.63
CA LEU A 44 6.26 -20.18 -9.49
C LEU A 44 4.97 -20.84 -9.99
N ASP A 45 3.84 -20.15 -9.86
CA ASP A 45 2.53 -20.68 -10.26
C ASP A 45 2.25 -20.49 -11.76
N GLU A 46 2.97 -19.58 -12.42
CA GLU A 46 2.88 -19.37 -13.87
C GLU A 46 3.65 -20.47 -14.63
N PRO A 47 2.97 -21.39 -15.35
CA PRO A 47 3.60 -22.57 -15.95
C PRO A 47 4.68 -22.23 -16.99
N THR A 48 4.61 -21.04 -17.59
CA THR A 48 5.56 -20.60 -18.62
C THR A 48 6.83 -19.96 -18.07
N SER A 49 6.91 -19.71 -16.75
CA SER A 49 8.08 -19.06 -16.11
C SER A 49 9.34 -19.93 -16.07
N PHE A 50 9.18 -21.26 -16.15
CA PHE A 50 10.26 -22.23 -16.05
C PHE A 50 10.07 -23.37 -17.05
N ARG A 51 11.16 -23.96 -17.55
CA ARG A 51 11.06 -25.06 -18.52
C ARG A 51 10.49 -26.34 -17.92
N ASN A 52 10.70 -26.54 -16.63
CA ASN A 52 10.21 -27.70 -15.88
C ASN A 52 10.26 -27.43 -14.37
N LYS A 53 9.69 -28.36 -13.60
CA LYS A 53 9.64 -28.30 -12.13
C LYS A 53 11.02 -28.21 -11.48
N SER A 54 12.03 -28.92 -12.00
CA SER A 54 13.38 -28.93 -11.43
C SER A 54 14.04 -27.54 -11.50
N GLU A 55 13.85 -26.82 -12.62
CA GLU A 55 14.31 -25.44 -12.75
C GLU A 55 13.61 -24.51 -11.76
N ALA A 56 12.30 -24.64 -11.60
CA ALA A 56 11.52 -23.85 -10.64
C ALA A 56 11.96 -24.11 -9.19
N ASP A 57 12.20 -25.38 -8.83
CA ASP A 57 12.65 -25.77 -7.49
C ASP A 57 14.09 -25.26 -7.21
N ALA A 58 14.97 -25.30 -8.20
CA ALA A 58 16.32 -24.75 -8.09
C ALA A 58 16.31 -23.22 -7.94
N TRP A 59 15.46 -22.53 -8.70
CA TRP A 59 15.28 -21.08 -8.57
C TRP A 59 14.72 -20.71 -7.20
N LEU A 60 13.71 -21.44 -6.70
CA LEU A 60 13.17 -21.23 -5.36
C LEU A 60 14.22 -21.50 -4.26
N ALA A 61 15.05 -22.52 -4.41
CA ALA A 61 16.13 -22.80 -3.47
C ALA A 61 17.13 -21.63 -3.35
N HIS A 62 17.36 -20.90 -4.45
CA HIS A 62 18.15 -19.66 -4.45
C HIS A 62 17.38 -18.46 -3.87
N ALA A 63 16.12 -18.28 -4.27
CA ALA A 63 15.30 -17.15 -3.87
C ALA A 63 14.91 -17.19 -2.38
N TYR A 64 14.69 -18.37 -1.82
CA TYR A 64 14.19 -18.56 -0.45
C TYR A 64 15.04 -17.87 0.64
N PRO A 65 16.37 -18.08 0.75
CA PRO A 65 17.18 -17.37 1.75
C PRO A 65 17.17 -15.85 1.58
N LEU A 66 16.99 -15.34 0.36
CA LEU A 66 16.85 -13.91 0.11
C LEU A 66 15.47 -13.41 0.54
N ALA A 67 14.39 -14.14 0.26
CA ALA A 67 13.06 -13.82 0.77
C ALA A 67 13.01 -13.79 2.31
N LEU A 68 13.74 -14.69 2.98
CA LEU A 68 13.91 -14.65 4.44
C LEU A 68 14.62 -13.36 4.90
N ARG A 69 15.64 -12.91 4.17
CA ARG A 69 16.38 -11.68 4.49
C ARG A 69 15.53 -10.43 4.27
N ASP A 70 14.72 -10.39 3.22
CA ASP A 70 13.78 -9.30 2.97
C ASP A 70 12.71 -9.23 4.07
N TYR A 71 12.08 -10.36 4.39
CA TYR A 71 11.13 -10.47 5.51
C TYR A 71 11.75 -10.02 6.84
N ALA A 72 13.04 -10.34 7.07
CA ALA A 72 13.74 -9.93 8.28
C ALA A 72 13.86 -8.40 8.43
N THR A 73 13.83 -7.61 7.35
CA THR A 73 13.80 -6.13 7.42
C THR A 73 12.62 -5.65 8.26
N TRP A 74 11.44 -6.22 8.02
CA TRP A 74 10.18 -5.81 8.63
C TRP A 74 9.98 -6.29 10.08
N THR A 75 10.90 -7.12 10.59
CA THR A 75 10.88 -7.62 11.98
C THR A 75 12.00 -7.05 12.85
N ARG A 76 12.81 -6.14 12.29
CA ARG A 76 13.82 -5.36 13.01
C ARG A 76 13.16 -4.47 14.06
N ALA A 77 13.93 -4.10 15.08
CA ALA A 77 13.43 -3.30 16.21
C ALA A 77 12.78 -1.98 15.77
N GLN A 78 13.35 -1.32 14.76
CA GLN A 78 12.86 -0.05 14.23
C GLN A 78 11.47 -0.17 13.59
N HIS A 79 11.23 -1.27 12.87
CA HIS A 79 9.96 -1.59 12.23
C HIS A 79 8.93 -2.19 13.18
N ARG A 80 9.22 -2.41 14.48
CA ARG A 80 8.21 -2.88 15.44
C ARG A 80 7.26 -1.75 15.84
N ALA A 81 5.97 -2.02 15.80
CA ALA A 81 4.94 -1.11 16.30
C ALA A 81 4.71 -1.32 17.80
N GLY A 82 5.63 -0.80 18.62
CA GLY A 82 5.60 -0.96 20.07
C GLY A 82 5.66 -2.43 20.52
N ASP A 83 4.80 -2.81 21.45
CA ASP A 83 4.65 -4.17 22.00
C ASP A 83 3.49 -4.96 21.39
N THR A 84 2.90 -4.46 20.30
CA THR A 84 1.70 -5.06 19.68
C THR A 84 1.96 -6.41 18.99
N GLY A 85 3.22 -6.72 18.68
CA GLY A 85 3.58 -7.84 17.80
C GLY A 85 3.41 -7.53 16.31
N LEU A 86 3.00 -6.31 15.96
CA LEU A 86 2.83 -5.82 14.59
C LEU A 86 4.04 -4.99 14.13
N ALA A 87 4.09 -4.72 12.82
CA ALA A 87 5.09 -3.85 12.21
C ALA A 87 4.53 -2.46 11.88
N ARG A 88 5.44 -1.50 11.70
CA ARG A 88 5.22 -0.13 11.21
C ARG A 88 6.16 0.17 10.05
N TYR A 89 5.81 1.16 9.23
CA TYR A 89 6.76 1.77 8.30
C TYR A 89 7.79 2.62 9.04
N PHE A 90 9.04 2.56 8.61
CA PHE A 90 10.18 3.25 9.22
C PHE A 90 11.35 3.39 8.24
N ASP A 91 11.75 4.63 7.91
CA ASP A 91 12.99 4.93 7.17
C ASP A 91 14.16 5.17 8.14
N TYR A 92 15.34 4.64 7.80
CA TYR A 92 16.55 4.71 8.65
C TYR A 92 17.31 6.04 8.58
N GLY A 93 16.96 6.92 7.65
CA GLY A 93 17.55 8.24 7.47
C GLY A 93 16.91 9.31 8.34
N THR A 94 17.50 10.50 8.31
CA THR A 94 17.10 11.65 9.14
C THR A 94 16.92 12.90 8.30
N GLY A 95 16.16 13.88 8.83
CA GLY A 95 15.88 15.15 8.17
C GLY A 95 15.11 15.00 6.84
N PRO A 96 15.09 16.04 6.00
CA PRO A 96 14.46 15.99 4.69
C PRO A 96 15.03 14.87 3.81
N VAL A 97 14.22 14.33 2.92
CA VAL A 97 14.69 13.36 1.91
C VAL A 97 15.59 14.01 0.87
N LEU A 98 16.55 13.24 0.35
CA LEU A 98 17.58 13.78 -0.55
C LEU A 98 17.08 14.02 -1.98
N GLU A 99 15.99 13.37 -2.39
CA GLU A 99 15.35 13.61 -3.69
C GLU A 99 14.49 14.89 -3.73
N MET A 100 14.28 15.53 -2.57
CA MET A 100 13.55 16.78 -2.48
C MET A 100 14.42 17.91 -3.07
N ARG A 101 13.90 18.60 -4.09
CA ARG A 101 14.66 19.62 -4.85
C ARG A 101 14.79 20.94 -4.10
N ASP A 102 13.77 21.31 -3.36
CA ASP A 102 13.64 22.58 -2.64
C ASP A 102 12.75 22.40 -1.39
N ALA A 103 12.62 23.45 -0.59
CA ALA A 103 11.85 23.43 0.64
C ALA A 103 10.40 23.91 0.49
N ASP A 104 9.87 24.10 -0.74
CA ASP A 104 8.52 24.67 -0.94
C ASP A 104 7.44 23.81 -0.29
N TYR A 105 7.53 22.48 -0.48
CA TYR A 105 6.63 21.53 0.17
C TYR A 105 6.65 21.68 1.70
N LEU A 106 7.84 21.67 2.31
CA LEU A 106 7.99 21.75 3.76
C LEU A 106 7.56 23.10 4.32
N ARG A 107 7.79 24.20 3.59
CA ARG A 107 7.26 25.52 3.95
C ARG A 107 5.72 25.53 3.90
N GLY A 108 5.13 24.94 2.87
CA GLY A 108 3.68 24.78 2.76
C GLY A 108 3.09 23.99 3.92
N VAL A 109 3.74 22.90 4.34
CA VAL A 109 3.37 22.14 5.54
C VAL A 109 3.42 23.02 6.78
N ILE A 110 4.52 23.76 6.99
CA ILE A 110 4.66 24.66 8.14
C ILE A 110 3.52 25.69 8.13
N GLU A 111 3.29 26.37 7.01
CA GLU A 111 2.23 27.38 6.89
C GLU A 111 0.84 26.81 7.14
N TRP A 112 0.56 25.60 6.65
CA TRP A 112 -0.70 24.92 6.88
C TRP A 112 -0.88 24.59 8.37
N LEU A 113 0.14 24.04 9.03
CA LEU A 113 0.11 23.74 10.47
C LEU A 113 -0.02 25.00 11.33
N LEU A 114 0.59 26.11 10.90
CA LEU A 114 0.44 27.41 11.57
C LEU A 114 -1.02 27.92 11.50
N ALA A 115 -1.74 27.60 10.43
CA ALA A 115 -3.15 27.94 10.23
C ALA A 115 -4.11 26.96 10.92
N HIS A 116 -3.70 25.72 11.14
CA HIS A 116 -4.49 24.62 11.75
C HIS A 116 -3.82 24.12 13.03
N ARG A 117 -3.74 25.00 14.04
CA ARG A 117 -2.96 24.77 15.27
C ARG A 117 -3.47 23.59 16.10
N ASP A 118 -4.73 23.27 16.00
CA ASP A 118 -5.39 22.13 16.64
C ASP A 118 -4.95 20.77 16.04
N GLU A 119 -4.39 20.78 14.83
CA GLU A 119 -3.87 19.58 14.17
C GLU A 119 -2.35 19.40 14.34
N ASP A 120 -1.65 20.36 14.95
CA ASP A 120 -0.22 20.26 15.25
C ASP A 120 0.04 19.27 16.39
N ARG A 121 0.57 18.09 16.04
CA ARG A 121 0.87 17.01 16.99
C ARG A 121 2.27 17.13 17.62
N GLY A 122 2.84 18.33 17.66
CA GLY A 122 4.24 18.57 18.03
C GLY A 122 5.18 18.55 16.82
N TYR A 123 4.63 18.83 15.64
CA TYR A 123 5.38 18.94 14.39
C TYR A 123 6.10 20.27 14.29
N LEU A 124 5.57 21.34 14.88
CA LEU A 124 6.20 22.66 14.80
C LEU A 124 7.17 22.92 15.95
N LEU A 125 8.39 23.28 15.58
CA LEU A 125 9.45 23.73 16.48
C LEU A 125 9.68 25.22 16.28
N LYS A 126 9.66 26.02 17.36
CA LYS A 126 10.10 27.42 17.30
C LYS A 126 11.61 27.48 17.06
N ALA A 127 12.03 28.19 16.03
CA ALA A 127 13.43 28.37 15.70
C ALA A 127 13.64 29.65 14.89
N SER A 128 14.83 30.24 14.99
CA SER A 128 15.18 31.41 14.17
C SER A 128 15.36 31.03 12.69
N GLU A 129 15.16 32.01 11.80
CA GLU A 129 15.42 31.84 10.36
C GLU A 129 16.91 31.61 10.10
N ARG A 130 17.75 32.30 10.87
CA ARG A 130 19.22 32.20 10.82
C ARG A 130 19.77 31.81 12.20
N PRO A 131 19.77 30.51 12.53
CA PRO A 131 20.32 29.99 13.77
C PRO A 131 21.77 30.40 13.99
N ASP A 132 22.11 30.74 15.23
CA ASP A 132 23.50 30.77 15.66
C ASP A 132 24.05 29.33 15.81
N SER A 133 25.35 29.19 16.09
CA SER A 133 25.99 27.87 16.21
C SER A 133 25.39 26.99 17.31
N ALA A 134 24.89 27.58 18.40
CA ALA A 134 24.29 26.82 19.50
C ALA A 134 22.89 26.31 19.13
N GLU A 135 22.08 27.14 18.46
CA GLU A 135 20.79 26.72 17.92
C GLU A 135 20.96 25.70 16.79
N ALA A 136 21.93 25.88 15.89
CA ALA A 136 22.23 24.93 14.82
C ALA A 136 22.56 23.53 15.37
N GLU A 137 23.38 23.44 16.42
CA GLU A 137 23.71 22.15 17.05
C GLU A 137 22.50 21.50 17.71
N ARG A 138 21.62 22.29 18.34
CA ARG A 138 20.35 21.79 18.87
C ARG A 138 19.42 21.28 17.75
N LEU A 139 19.38 21.96 16.61
CA LEU A 139 18.49 21.59 15.49
C LEU A 139 18.85 20.24 14.87
N LYS A 140 20.12 19.83 14.89
CA LYS A 140 20.54 18.49 14.42
C LYS A 140 19.80 17.33 15.09
N THR A 141 19.35 17.53 16.34
CA THR A 141 18.62 16.50 17.10
C THR A 141 17.12 16.78 17.21
N THR A 142 16.72 18.04 17.25
CA THR A 142 15.30 18.44 17.46
C THR A 142 14.53 18.68 16.17
N SER A 143 15.22 18.87 15.05
CA SER A 143 14.67 19.15 13.72
C SER A 143 15.49 18.39 12.65
N CYS A 144 16.37 19.08 11.93
CA CYS A 144 17.28 18.54 10.95
C CYS A 144 18.60 19.32 10.93
N ASP A 145 19.62 18.74 10.31
CA ASP A 145 20.93 19.39 10.15
C ASP A 145 20.88 20.44 9.03
N ILE A 146 20.84 21.72 9.43
CA ILE A 146 20.78 22.87 8.53
C ILE A 146 22.11 23.15 7.82
N ASP A 147 23.24 22.67 8.35
CA ASP A 147 24.56 22.84 7.74
C ASP A 147 24.78 21.77 6.67
N ALA A 148 24.20 20.59 6.85
CA ALA A 148 24.31 19.48 5.91
C ALA A 148 23.24 19.49 4.80
N SER A 149 22.10 20.18 4.99
CA SER A 149 20.99 20.16 4.04
C SER A 149 20.44 21.55 3.77
N LYS A 150 20.56 22.01 2.50
CA LYS A 150 19.95 23.26 2.04
C LYS A 150 18.42 23.23 2.19
N VAL A 151 17.79 22.09 1.89
CA VAL A 151 16.33 21.92 2.07
C VAL A 151 15.96 22.11 3.55
N CYS A 152 16.73 21.54 4.47
CA CYS A 152 16.51 21.74 5.90
C CYS A 152 16.69 23.21 6.31
N ALA A 153 17.76 23.86 5.84
CA ALA A 153 18.03 25.27 6.12
C ALA A 153 16.88 26.17 5.67
N ASP A 154 16.37 25.94 4.46
CA ASP A 154 15.32 26.72 3.81
C ASP A 154 13.89 26.35 4.26
N ALA A 155 13.71 25.21 4.94
CA ALA A 155 12.44 24.75 5.51
C ALA A 155 12.10 25.49 6.82
N TRP A 156 11.84 26.78 6.67
CA TRP A 156 11.45 27.68 7.75
C TRP A 156 10.31 28.58 7.29
N ALA A 157 9.33 28.82 8.15
CA ALA A 157 8.30 29.83 7.92
C ALA A 157 7.79 30.42 9.23
N LYS A 158 7.66 31.75 9.28
CA LYS A 158 7.01 32.51 10.37
C LYS A 158 7.50 32.09 11.77
N GLY A 159 8.82 31.92 11.95
CA GLY A 159 9.44 31.58 13.23
C GLY A 159 9.44 30.10 13.60
N HIS A 160 9.11 29.21 12.65
CA HIS A 160 8.98 27.79 12.92
C HIS A 160 9.70 26.93 11.87
N ARG A 161 10.14 25.75 12.32
CA ARG A 161 10.67 24.64 11.53
C ARG A 161 9.88 23.37 11.88
N LEU A 162 10.06 22.31 11.10
CA LEU A 162 9.48 21.00 11.40
C LEU A 162 10.37 20.22 12.38
N SER A 163 9.77 19.46 13.28
CA SER A 163 10.48 18.65 14.27
C SER A 163 11.14 17.41 13.64
N ALA A 164 12.11 16.83 14.33
CA ALA A 164 12.74 15.58 13.92
C ALA A 164 11.73 14.44 13.79
N ASP A 165 10.69 14.43 14.64
CA ASP A 165 9.61 13.45 14.59
C ASP A 165 8.77 13.58 13.31
N TYR A 166 8.46 14.80 12.87
CA TYR A 166 7.80 15.03 11.58
C TYR A 166 8.64 14.51 10.41
N TYR A 167 9.95 14.77 10.39
CA TYR A 167 10.81 14.27 9.32
C TYR A 167 10.87 12.73 9.28
N LEU A 168 10.85 12.08 10.44
CA LEU A 168 10.73 10.62 10.50
C LEU A 168 9.38 10.14 9.95
N GLY A 169 8.30 10.86 10.23
CA GLY A 169 6.97 10.61 9.67
C GLY A 169 6.92 10.77 8.15
N ASP A 170 7.44 11.86 7.61
CA ASP A 170 7.55 12.11 6.15
C ASP A 170 8.34 11.01 5.46
N ARG A 171 9.47 10.59 6.03
CA ARG A 171 10.26 9.49 5.45
C ARG A 171 9.54 8.15 5.51
N SER A 172 8.87 7.86 6.63
CA SER A 172 8.11 6.62 6.81
C SER A 172 6.86 6.57 5.94
N MET A 173 6.22 7.71 5.69
CA MET A 173 5.15 7.88 4.70
C MET A 173 5.62 7.44 3.32
N ARG A 174 6.83 7.81 2.90
CA ARG A 174 7.40 7.40 1.60
C ARG A 174 7.70 5.90 1.54
N GLU A 175 8.05 5.27 2.66
CA GLU A 175 8.15 3.80 2.75
C GLU A 175 6.78 3.12 2.65
N SER A 176 5.71 3.76 3.13
CA SER A 176 4.35 3.23 2.97
C SER A 176 3.85 3.26 1.52
N GLY A 177 4.43 4.12 0.69
CA GLY A 177 3.96 4.37 -0.68
C GLY A 177 2.72 5.26 -0.77
N PHE A 178 2.21 5.78 0.35
CA PHE A 178 1.09 6.72 0.40
C PHE A 178 1.53 8.17 0.62
N ASP A 179 2.65 8.58 0.03
CA ASP A 179 3.12 9.96 0.06
C ASP A 179 2.35 10.84 -0.94
N VAL A 180 1.53 11.81 -0.56
CA VAL A 180 1.12 12.20 0.79
C VAL A 180 -0.38 11.94 0.99
N ASN A 181 -0.77 11.71 2.24
CA ASN A 181 -2.13 11.54 2.73
C ASN A 181 -2.31 12.29 4.06
N PHE A 182 -3.53 12.39 4.57
CA PHE A 182 -3.85 12.92 5.90
C PHE A 182 -4.34 11.82 6.86
N HIS A 183 -4.36 10.57 6.41
CA HIS A 183 -4.76 9.40 7.19
C HIS A 183 -3.81 9.13 8.37
N PHE A 184 -2.49 9.28 8.17
CA PHE A 184 -1.50 9.21 9.25
C PHE A 184 -1.23 10.58 9.91
N GLY A 185 -2.27 11.41 10.01
CA GLY A 185 -2.17 12.81 10.45
C GLY A 185 -1.81 13.77 9.30
N PRO A 186 -1.78 15.10 9.56
CA PRO A 186 -1.50 16.09 8.53
C PRO A 186 -0.22 15.78 7.74
N PHE A 187 -0.35 15.69 6.41
CA PHE A 187 0.74 15.34 5.50
C PHE A 187 1.49 14.04 5.88
N ALA A 188 0.78 13.11 6.54
CA ALA A 188 1.25 11.84 7.07
C ALA A 188 2.48 11.94 7.99
N GLY A 189 2.62 13.09 8.68
CA GLY A 189 3.72 13.39 9.60
C GLY A 189 3.82 12.46 10.82
N SER A 190 2.84 11.59 11.06
CA SER A 190 2.84 10.59 12.13
C SER A 190 2.90 9.15 11.60
N THR A 191 3.26 8.88 10.35
CA THR A 191 3.22 7.50 9.78
C THR A 191 3.93 6.45 10.65
N HIS A 192 5.09 6.78 11.24
CA HIS A 192 5.86 5.89 12.12
C HIS A 192 5.22 5.65 13.50
N HIS A 193 4.11 6.32 13.84
CA HIS A 193 3.37 6.10 15.09
C HIS A 193 2.31 5.00 14.96
N TYR A 194 2.06 4.50 13.74
CA TYR A 194 0.98 3.55 13.48
C TYR A 194 1.51 2.13 13.24
N ALA A 195 0.73 1.14 13.66
CA ALA A 195 0.71 -0.22 13.13
C ALA A 195 -0.31 -0.26 11.97
N PRO A 196 0.12 -0.26 10.71
CA PRO A 196 -0.79 -0.14 9.58
C PRO A 196 -1.41 -1.48 9.17
N VAL A 197 -2.70 -1.47 8.81
CA VAL A 197 -3.48 -2.61 8.32
C VAL A 197 -2.89 -3.18 7.04
N ASP A 198 -2.47 -2.32 6.12
CA ASP A 198 -1.84 -2.72 4.88
C ASP A 198 -0.56 -3.53 5.13
N LEU A 199 0.44 -2.94 5.79
CA LEU A 199 1.73 -3.58 6.05
C LEU A 199 1.55 -4.93 6.74
N ASN A 200 0.72 -4.99 7.77
CA ASN A 200 0.54 -6.21 8.54
C ASN A 200 -0.25 -7.29 7.79
N SER A 201 -1.15 -6.89 6.89
CA SER A 201 -1.79 -7.83 5.95
C SER A 201 -0.79 -8.39 4.95
N LEU A 202 0.09 -7.54 4.41
CA LEU A 202 1.14 -7.97 3.47
C LEU A 202 2.14 -8.91 4.16
N LEU A 203 2.54 -8.62 5.40
CA LEU A 203 3.45 -9.48 6.16
C LEU A 203 2.80 -10.81 6.54
N TYR A 204 1.50 -10.83 6.86
CA TYR A 204 0.76 -12.09 7.06
C TYR A 204 0.80 -12.96 5.80
N ARG A 205 0.51 -12.35 4.64
CA ARG A 205 0.61 -13.03 3.35
C ARG A 205 2.04 -13.50 3.05
N TYR A 206 3.04 -12.70 3.41
CA TYR A 206 4.45 -13.07 3.25
C TYR A 206 4.82 -14.28 4.12
N GLU A 207 4.37 -14.33 5.38
CA GLU A 207 4.60 -15.49 6.27
C GLU A 207 3.97 -16.77 5.70
N LEU A 208 2.75 -16.69 5.17
CA LEU A 208 2.11 -17.82 4.46
C LEU A 208 2.94 -18.25 3.24
N ASN A 209 3.44 -17.31 2.45
CA ASN A 209 4.28 -17.61 1.29
C ASN A 209 5.59 -18.30 1.72
N LEU A 210 6.25 -17.82 2.77
CA LEU A 210 7.48 -18.43 3.30
C LEU A 210 7.22 -19.85 3.85
N GLN A 211 6.08 -20.07 4.51
CA GLN A 211 5.66 -21.42 4.92
C GLN A 211 5.55 -22.34 3.70
N GLN A 212 4.85 -21.92 2.64
CA GLN A 212 4.67 -22.75 1.44
C GLN A 212 5.99 -23.01 0.71
N PHE A 213 6.87 -22.01 0.62
CA PHE A 213 8.20 -22.19 0.05
C PHE A 213 9.05 -23.17 0.86
N ALA A 214 9.00 -23.08 2.18
CA ALA A 214 9.68 -24.01 3.07
C ALA A 214 9.17 -25.45 2.88
N LEU A 215 7.85 -25.65 2.79
CA LEU A 215 7.26 -26.97 2.51
C LEU A 215 7.72 -27.53 1.17
N ARG A 216 7.69 -26.72 0.10
CA ARG A 216 8.14 -27.13 -1.24
C ARG A 216 9.62 -27.52 -1.27
N LEU A 217 10.45 -26.90 -0.43
CA LEU A 217 11.87 -27.19 -0.29
C LEU A 217 12.19 -28.27 0.77
N GLY A 218 11.19 -28.89 1.40
CA GLY A 218 11.39 -29.89 2.46
C GLY A 218 11.93 -29.34 3.78
N LYS A 219 11.84 -28.03 4.02
CA LYS A 219 12.31 -27.33 5.22
C LYS A 219 11.22 -27.28 6.29
N THR A 220 10.88 -28.42 6.87
CA THR A 220 9.73 -28.58 7.79
C THR A 220 9.79 -27.69 9.04
N ALA A 221 10.98 -27.50 9.63
CA ALA A 221 11.17 -26.63 10.79
C ALA A 221 10.87 -25.15 10.47
N ASP A 222 11.30 -24.67 9.30
CA ASP A 222 10.99 -23.31 8.83
C ASP A 222 9.49 -23.17 8.55
N ALA A 223 8.87 -24.17 7.92
CA ALA A 223 7.43 -24.16 7.67
C ALA A 223 6.64 -24.03 8.97
N GLN A 224 6.98 -24.80 10.00
CA GLN A 224 6.34 -24.70 11.32
C GLN A 224 6.57 -23.33 11.97
N ARG A 225 7.78 -22.76 11.82
CA ARG A 225 8.08 -21.41 12.33
C ARG A 225 7.20 -20.35 11.68
N PHE A 226 7.02 -20.40 10.36
CA PHE A 226 6.22 -19.41 9.64
C PHE A 226 4.71 -19.62 9.81
N GLU A 227 4.27 -20.86 10.01
CA GLU A 227 2.90 -21.14 10.47
C GLU A 227 2.60 -20.44 11.80
N GLN A 228 3.50 -20.57 12.79
CA GLN A 228 3.37 -19.90 14.09
C GLN A 228 3.44 -18.37 13.97
N ALA A 229 4.33 -17.85 13.13
CA ALA A 229 4.45 -16.42 12.88
C ALA A 229 3.16 -15.84 12.26
N ALA A 230 2.62 -16.49 11.23
CA ALA A 230 1.37 -16.11 10.59
C ALA A 230 0.19 -16.15 11.58
N ALA A 231 0.11 -17.20 12.40
CA ALA A 231 -0.92 -17.32 13.43
C ALA A 231 -0.82 -16.20 14.48
N ALA A 232 0.39 -15.89 14.95
CA ALA A 232 0.64 -14.81 15.90
C ALA A 232 0.29 -13.44 15.31
N ARG A 233 0.68 -13.17 14.06
CA ARG A 233 0.36 -11.92 13.37
C ARG A 233 -1.14 -11.77 13.15
N LYS A 234 -1.82 -12.83 12.71
CA LYS A 234 -3.29 -12.81 12.57
C LYS A 234 -3.97 -12.47 13.89
N ALA A 235 -3.54 -13.09 15.00
CA ALA A 235 -4.07 -12.78 16.33
C ALA A 235 -3.81 -11.32 16.73
N ALA A 236 -2.66 -10.75 16.38
CA ALA A 236 -2.35 -9.34 16.61
C ALA A 236 -3.17 -8.39 15.72
N ILE A 237 -3.39 -8.74 14.44
CA ILE A 237 -4.28 -8.01 13.52
C ILE A 237 -5.71 -7.99 14.10
N ASP A 238 -6.23 -9.13 14.52
CA ASP A 238 -7.58 -9.22 15.10
C ASP A 238 -7.69 -8.46 16.43
N LYS A 239 -6.61 -8.39 17.23
CA LYS A 239 -6.61 -7.69 18.51
C LYS A 239 -6.52 -6.17 18.37
N PHE A 240 -5.61 -5.67 17.53
CA PHE A 240 -5.26 -4.25 17.49
C PHE A 240 -5.86 -3.52 16.31
N LEU A 241 -6.14 -4.21 15.21
CA LEU A 241 -6.54 -3.59 13.95
C LEU A 241 -7.99 -3.84 13.60
N TRP A 242 -8.64 -4.88 14.13
CA TRP A 242 -10.08 -5.07 13.93
C TRP A 242 -10.88 -4.19 14.91
N ASN A 243 -11.63 -3.23 14.37
CA ASN A 243 -12.57 -2.43 15.16
C ASN A 243 -13.99 -3.01 15.00
N ALA A 244 -14.43 -3.76 16.01
CA ALA A 244 -15.73 -4.44 15.99
C ALA A 244 -16.93 -3.48 15.97
N GLU A 245 -16.82 -2.31 16.63
CA GLU A 245 -17.88 -1.29 16.63
C GLU A 245 -18.01 -0.65 15.25
N ALA A 246 -16.87 -0.31 14.64
CA ALA A 246 -16.84 0.26 13.30
C ALA A 246 -17.15 -0.79 12.21
N GLY A 247 -16.98 -2.08 12.51
CA GLY A 247 -17.13 -3.19 11.57
C GLY A 247 -16.11 -3.15 10.43
N MET A 248 -14.91 -2.68 10.71
CA MET A 248 -13.82 -2.54 9.73
C MET A 248 -12.45 -2.68 10.39
N TYR A 249 -11.40 -2.83 9.57
CA TYR A 249 -10.04 -2.75 10.06
C TYR A 249 -9.58 -1.29 10.04
N THR A 250 -8.91 -0.87 11.12
CA THR A 250 -8.35 0.47 11.30
C THR A 250 -6.91 0.34 11.75
N ASP A 251 -6.04 1.24 11.30
CA ASP A 251 -4.67 1.30 11.79
C ASP A 251 -4.65 1.59 13.29
N TYR A 252 -3.59 1.18 13.98
CA TYR A 252 -3.47 1.40 15.43
C TYR A 252 -2.32 2.35 15.75
N ASP A 253 -2.64 3.52 16.31
CA ASP A 253 -1.65 4.43 16.87
C ASP A 253 -1.13 3.83 18.18
N PHE A 254 0.06 3.25 18.14
CA PHE A 254 0.63 2.57 19.31
C PHE A 254 1.30 3.54 20.29
N ILE A 255 1.51 4.80 19.88
CA ILE A 255 2.00 5.87 20.75
C ILE A 255 0.84 6.38 21.62
N ALA A 256 -0.28 6.73 20.99
CA ALA A 256 -1.49 7.17 21.68
C ALA A 256 -2.36 6.02 22.22
N ARG A 257 -2.03 4.78 21.86
CA ARG A 257 -2.73 3.54 22.25
C ARG A 257 -4.22 3.55 21.89
N LYS A 258 -4.53 3.96 20.65
CA LYS A 258 -5.90 4.06 20.15
C LYS A 258 -5.99 3.66 18.67
N PRO A 259 -7.13 3.10 18.23
CA PRO A 259 -7.38 2.91 16.81
C PRO A 259 -7.49 4.25 16.08
N ALA A 260 -7.10 4.26 14.81
CA ALA A 260 -7.47 5.30 13.87
C ALA A 260 -9.00 5.34 13.70
N THR A 261 -9.53 6.54 13.53
CA THR A 261 -10.98 6.79 13.50
C THR A 261 -11.51 7.00 12.08
N ASP A 262 -10.66 7.47 11.18
CA ASP A 262 -11.03 7.70 9.78
C ASP A 262 -10.91 6.42 8.95
N PRO A 263 -11.98 6.04 8.20
CA PRO A 263 -11.92 4.92 7.27
C PRO A 263 -10.92 5.18 6.14
N TYR A 264 -10.10 4.17 5.86
CA TYR A 264 -9.12 4.18 4.79
C TYR A 264 -9.19 2.87 3.99
N ILE A 265 -8.94 2.94 2.69
CA ILE A 265 -9.18 1.84 1.73
C ILE A 265 -8.40 0.56 2.05
N THR A 266 -7.29 0.69 2.78
CA THR A 266 -6.47 -0.44 3.23
C THR A 266 -7.22 -1.40 4.15
N THR A 267 -8.40 -1.02 4.67
CA THR A 267 -9.29 -1.93 5.41
C THR A 267 -9.65 -3.20 4.65
N PHE A 268 -9.53 -3.23 3.31
CA PHE A 268 -9.79 -4.43 2.50
C PHE A 268 -8.55 -5.32 2.28
N TYR A 269 -7.34 -4.88 2.66
CA TYR A 269 -6.12 -5.69 2.51
C TYR A 269 -6.18 -7.02 3.27
N PRO A 270 -6.80 -7.13 4.47
CA PRO A 270 -7.00 -8.41 5.14
C PRO A 270 -7.82 -9.43 4.33
N LEU A 271 -8.72 -8.98 3.45
CA LEU A 271 -9.42 -9.87 2.52
C LEU A 271 -8.43 -10.44 1.50
N TRP A 272 -7.66 -9.57 0.84
CA TRP A 272 -6.68 -10.02 -0.14
C TRP A 272 -5.62 -10.97 0.46
N ALA A 273 -5.16 -10.65 1.67
CA ALA A 273 -4.17 -11.44 2.38
C ALA A 273 -4.72 -12.79 2.88
N GLY A 274 -6.04 -12.94 3.00
CA GLY A 274 -6.71 -14.11 3.60
C GLY A 274 -6.72 -14.10 5.13
N ALA A 275 -6.53 -12.93 5.76
CA ALA A 275 -6.46 -12.79 7.21
C ALA A 275 -7.84 -12.64 7.88
N ALA A 276 -8.86 -12.16 7.13
CA ALA A 276 -10.18 -11.93 7.68
C ALA A 276 -10.97 -13.24 7.88
N SER A 277 -11.74 -13.33 8.97
CA SER A 277 -12.79 -14.36 9.11
C SER A 277 -13.96 -14.08 8.16
N PRO A 278 -14.81 -15.09 7.86
CA PRO A 278 -16.04 -14.87 7.08
C PRO A 278 -16.95 -13.78 7.68
N GLN A 279 -17.02 -13.67 9.01
CA GLN A 279 -17.82 -12.64 9.69
C GLN A 279 -17.22 -11.24 9.51
N GLN A 280 -15.90 -11.10 9.66
CA GLN A 280 -15.20 -9.83 9.39
C GLN A 280 -15.36 -9.44 7.91
N ALA A 281 -15.28 -10.39 6.99
CA ALA A 281 -15.45 -10.15 5.57
C ALA A 281 -16.86 -9.67 5.21
N GLN A 282 -17.90 -10.28 5.80
CA GLN A 282 -19.28 -9.83 5.63
C GLN A 282 -19.50 -8.42 6.21
N ALA A 283 -18.88 -8.09 7.35
CA ALA A 283 -18.92 -6.75 7.91
C ALA A 283 -18.24 -5.71 7.00
N LEU A 284 -17.05 -6.03 6.46
CA LEU A 284 -16.33 -5.20 5.51
C LEU A 284 -17.10 -4.96 4.22
N ARG A 285 -17.77 -5.99 3.68
CA ARG A 285 -18.67 -5.84 2.53
C ARG A 285 -19.72 -4.75 2.77
N GLY A 286 -20.27 -4.67 3.99
CA GLY A 286 -21.18 -3.61 4.40
C GLY A 286 -20.58 -2.19 4.46
N LYS A 287 -19.26 -2.04 4.29
CA LYS A 287 -18.53 -0.77 4.33
C LYS A 287 -18.09 -0.26 2.95
N LEU A 288 -18.39 -0.99 1.87
CA LEU A 288 -18.05 -0.58 0.50
C LEU A 288 -18.53 0.85 0.16
N ALA A 289 -19.74 1.21 0.60
CA ALA A 289 -20.32 2.53 0.34
C ALA A 289 -19.54 3.71 0.95
N LEU A 290 -18.59 3.46 1.85
CA LEU A 290 -17.70 4.51 2.37
C LEU A 290 -16.67 4.98 1.34
N PHE A 291 -16.31 4.14 0.37
CA PHE A 291 -15.24 4.38 -0.59
C PHE A 291 -15.73 4.37 -2.04
N GLU A 292 -16.84 3.67 -2.29
CA GLU A 292 -17.29 3.39 -3.63
C GLU A 292 -18.01 4.57 -4.28
N HIS A 293 -17.51 4.99 -5.43
CA HIS A 293 -18.08 6.03 -6.27
C HIS A 293 -18.37 5.52 -7.69
N LYS A 294 -18.68 6.43 -8.61
CA LYS A 294 -18.88 6.11 -10.03
C LYS A 294 -17.63 5.48 -10.65
N GLY A 295 -16.45 5.93 -10.23
CA GLY A 295 -15.18 5.59 -10.85
C GLY A 295 -14.42 4.41 -10.26
N GLY A 296 -14.92 3.79 -9.19
CA GLY A 296 -14.21 2.77 -8.42
C GLY A 296 -14.20 3.12 -6.93
N LEU A 297 -13.14 2.74 -6.22
CA LEU A 297 -12.95 3.01 -4.79
C LEU A 297 -11.97 4.17 -4.58
N ALA A 298 -12.38 5.19 -3.82
CA ALA A 298 -11.52 6.26 -3.32
C ALA A 298 -10.67 5.80 -2.15
N MET A 299 -9.56 6.51 -1.90
CA MET A 299 -8.62 6.18 -0.83
C MET A 299 -9.21 6.36 0.58
N SER A 300 -9.97 7.43 0.79
CA SER A 300 -10.53 7.81 2.09
C SER A 300 -11.85 8.56 1.88
N ARG A 301 -12.47 9.02 2.98
CA ARG A 301 -13.60 9.97 2.93
C ARG A 301 -13.16 11.44 3.03
N ASN A 302 -11.90 11.68 3.37
CA ASN A 302 -11.39 13.02 3.62
C ASN A 302 -10.85 13.60 2.32
N ALA A 303 -11.42 14.71 1.87
CA ALA A 303 -10.93 15.45 0.71
C ALA A 303 -9.87 16.48 1.13
N SER A 304 -8.73 15.99 1.63
CA SER A 304 -7.63 16.83 2.14
C SER A 304 -6.91 17.63 1.05
N GLY A 305 -7.14 17.27 -0.22
CA GLY A 305 -6.38 17.77 -1.36
C GLY A 305 -5.06 17.04 -1.59
N ALA A 306 -4.74 16.05 -0.75
CA ALA A 306 -3.60 15.15 -0.92
C ALA A 306 -3.91 14.04 -1.92
N GLN A 307 -2.87 13.51 -2.57
CA GLN A 307 -3.05 12.57 -3.69
C GLN A 307 -3.53 11.17 -3.27
N TRP A 308 -3.23 10.75 -2.05
CA TRP A 308 -3.67 9.47 -1.47
C TRP A 308 -4.88 9.62 -0.55
N ASP A 309 -5.72 10.62 -0.83
CA ASP A 309 -6.97 10.88 -0.12
C ASP A 309 -8.14 11.01 -1.11
N ALA A 310 -9.36 11.16 -0.59
CA ALA A 310 -10.51 11.47 -1.43
C ALA A 310 -10.27 12.78 -2.23
N PRO A 311 -10.83 12.92 -3.45
CA PRO A 311 -11.67 11.97 -4.17
C PRO A 311 -10.88 10.97 -5.02
N PHE A 312 -9.56 10.88 -4.84
CA PHE A 312 -8.70 10.11 -5.72
C PHE A 312 -8.71 8.63 -5.38
N GLY A 313 -8.46 7.82 -6.39
CA GLY A 313 -8.32 6.37 -6.26
C GLY A 313 -7.23 5.87 -7.18
N TRP A 314 -6.62 4.76 -6.76
CA TRP A 314 -5.42 4.22 -7.36
C TRP A 314 -5.66 2.78 -7.78
N ALA A 315 -5.03 2.40 -8.89
CA ALA A 315 -5.12 1.05 -9.43
C ALA A 315 -4.74 -0.04 -8.40
N PRO A 316 -3.60 0.03 -7.66
CA PRO A 316 -3.22 -1.02 -6.71
C PRO A 316 -4.27 -1.24 -5.60
N THR A 317 -4.81 -0.18 -4.99
CA THR A 317 -5.78 -0.31 -3.89
C THR A 317 -7.13 -0.83 -4.38
N ASN A 318 -7.57 -0.41 -5.58
CA ASN A 318 -8.76 -0.96 -6.23
C ASN A 318 -8.59 -2.45 -6.53
N TRP A 319 -7.43 -2.87 -7.06
CA TRP A 319 -7.15 -4.28 -7.33
C TRP A 319 -7.17 -5.13 -6.07
N LEU A 320 -6.48 -4.71 -5.01
CA LEU A 320 -6.41 -5.48 -3.76
C LEU A 320 -7.80 -5.63 -3.11
N ALA A 321 -8.61 -4.56 -3.13
CA ALA A 321 -9.99 -4.65 -2.66
C ALA A 321 -10.84 -5.60 -3.53
N VAL A 322 -10.81 -5.45 -4.86
CA VAL A 322 -11.57 -6.31 -5.78
C VAL A 322 -11.16 -7.77 -5.65
N ALA A 323 -9.86 -8.06 -5.67
CA ALA A 323 -9.33 -9.42 -5.55
C ALA A 323 -9.64 -10.03 -4.18
N GLY A 324 -9.60 -9.25 -3.11
CA GLY A 324 -10.00 -9.69 -1.78
C GLY A 324 -11.49 -10.01 -1.68
N LEU A 325 -12.36 -9.15 -2.24
CA LEU A 325 -13.81 -9.40 -2.29
C LEU A 325 -14.13 -10.68 -3.07
N ASP A 326 -13.49 -10.84 -4.23
CA ASP A 326 -13.66 -12.02 -5.10
C ASP A 326 -13.23 -13.31 -4.39
N ALA A 327 -12.08 -13.30 -3.71
CA ALA A 327 -11.57 -14.44 -2.95
C ALA A 327 -12.49 -14.87 -1.79
N TYR A 328 -13.32 -13.95 -1.27
CA TYR A 328 -14.30 -14.22 -0.22
C TYR A 328 -15.71 -14.51 -0.75
N GLY A 329 -15.86 -14.69 -2.06
CA GLY A 329 -17.14 -15.07 -2.70
C GLY A 329 -18.07 -13.89 -2.98
N PHE A 330 -17.63 -12.65 -2.77
CA PHE A 330 -18.40 -11.43 -3.08
C PHE A 330 -18.23 -11.03 -4.56
N HIS A 331 -18.43 -12.00 -5.46
CA HIS A 331 -18.13 -11.87 -6.89
C HIS A 331 -18.90 -10.74 -7.57
N ASP A 332 -20.15 -10.50 -7.19
CA ASP A 332 -20.96 -9.41 -7.77
C ASP A 332 -20.39 -8.04 -7.41
N ASP A 333 -19.97 -7.86 -6.15
CA ASP A 333 -19.35 -6.60 -5.70
C ASP A 333 -17.98 -6.40 -6.35
N ALA A 334 -17.17 -7.46 -6.42
CA ALA A 334 -15.87 -7.45 -7.10
C ALA A 334 -16.02 -7.04 -8.58
N ARG A 335 -16.92 -7.67 -9.34
CA ARG A 335 -17.19 -7.33 -10.74
C ARG A 335 -17.74 -5.93 -10.92
N ARG A 336 -18.68 -5.51 -10.07
CA ARG A 336 -19.27 -4.17 -10.12
C ARG A 336 -18.21 -3.09 -9.93
N ILE A 337 -17.31 -3.26 -8.96
CA ILE A 337 -16.20 -2.31 -8.70
C ILE A 337 -15.16 -2.37 -9.82
N ALA A 338 -14.81 -3.57 -10.29
CA ALA A 338 -13.91 -3.75 -11.43
C ALA A 338 -14.42 -3.00 -12.67
N GLY A 339 -15.70 -3.17 -13.02
CA GLY A 339 -16.33 -2.51 -14.15
C GLY A 339 -16.36 -0.99 -14.02
N LYS A 340 -16.56 -0.46 -12.81
CA LYS A 340 -16.49 0.99 -12.54
C LYS A 340 -15.09 1.55 -12.79
N PHE A 341 -14.06 0.87 -12.29
CA PHE A 341 -12.67 1.31 -12.46
C PHE A 341 -12.21 1.19 -13.91
N THR A 342 -12.47 0.05 -14.57
CA THR A 342 -12.11 -0.10 -16.00
C THR A 342 -12.82 0.92 -16.87
N ALA A 343 -14.11 1.20 -16.61
CA ALA A 343 -14.84 2.24 -17.35
C ALA A 343 -14.27 3.65 -17.12
N THR A 344 -13.64 3.93 -15.98
CA THR A 344 -12.91 5.19 -15.75
C THR A 344 -11.69 5.30 -16.64
N VAL A 345 -10.90 4.22 -16.72
CA VAL A 345 -9.73 4.15 -17.59
C VAL A 345 -10.15 4.25 -19.06
N ASP A 346 -11.20 3.53 -19.47
CA ASP A 346 -11.74 3.55 -20.84
C ASP A 346 -12.20 4.95 -21.25
N ARG A 347 -12.91 5.66 -20.35
CA ARG A 347 -13.32 7.05 -20.60
C ARG A 347 -12.13 7.98 -20.77
N SER A 348 -11.11 7.86 -19.91
CA SER A 348 -9.90 8.68 -20.03
C SER A 348 -9.19 8.41 -21.36
N LEU A 349 -9.02 7.14 -21.71
CA LEU A 349 -8.38 6.74 -22.96
C LEU A 349 -9.15 7.24 -24.19
N ALA A 350 -10.48 7.21 -24.15
CA ALA A 350 -11.32 7.72 -25.22
C ALA A 350 -11.31 9.27 -25.33
N ASP A 351 -11.14 9.97 -24.20
CA ASP A 351 -11.16 11.44 -24.13
C ASP A 351 -9.85 12.05 -24.62
N ASP A 352 -8.70 11.58 -24.12
CA ASP A 352 -7.40 12.20 -24.39
C ASP A 352 -6.33 11.24 -24.95
N GLY A 353 -6.68 9.97 -25.19
CA GLY A 353 -5.74 8.97 -25.70
C GLY A 353 -4.75 8.44 -24.67
N THR A 354 -4.95 8.73 -23.38
CA THR A 354 -3.97 8.38 -22.32
C THR A 354 -4.54 7.50 -21.21
N ILE A 355 -3.66 6.69 -20.63
CA ILE A 355 -3.85 6.01 -19.35
C ILE A 355 -2.96 6.74 -18.33
N ARG A 356 -3.48 7.00 -17.14
CA ARG A 356 -2.79 7.80 -16.12
C ARG A 356 -2.51 7.04 -14.82
N GLU A 357 -1.66 7.63 -14.00
CA GLU A 357 -1.23 7.11 -12.70
C GLU A 357 -2.39 6.93 -11.72
N LYS A 358 -3.27 7.93 -11.64
CA LYS A 358 -4.41 8.00 -10.70
C LYS A 358 -5.60 8.73 -11.31
N TYR A 359 -6.78 8.52 -10.72
CA TYR A 359 -8.04 9.03 -11.22
C TYR A 359 -8.93 9.59 -10.11
N ASN A 360 -9.84 10.48 -10.49
CA ASN A 360 -10.88 10.98 -9.60
C ASN A 360 -12.07 10.00 -9.62
N MET A 361 -12.32 9.37 -8.47
CA MET A 361 -13.33 8.31 -8.35
C MET A 361 -14.75 8.87 -8.34
N VAL A 362 -14.94 10.12 -7.90
CA VAL A 362 -16.26 10.76 -7.83
C VAL A 362 -16.77 11.07 -9.24
N SER A 363 -15.96 11.74 -10.07
CA SER A 363 -16.29 12.04 -11.47
C SER A 363 -16.13 10.83 -12.39
N GLY A 364 -15.24 9.91 -12.03
CA GLY A 364 -14.85 8.75 -12.83
C GLY A 364 -14.07 9.15 -14.08
N ASN A 365 -13.09 10.04 -13.94
CA ASN A 365 -12.24 10.52 -15.02
C ASN A 365 -10.82 10.87 -14.51
N ALA A 366 -9.99 11.39 -15.41
CA ALA A 366 -8.62 11.82 -15.16
C ALA A 366 -8.47 13.23 -14.54
N ASP A 367 -9.56 13.92 -14.17
CA ASP A 367 -9.51 15.26 -13.57
C ASP A 367 -9.01 15.22 -12.12
N VAL A 368 -7.68 15.24 -11.99
CA VAL A 368 -6.95 15.16 -10.73
C VAL A 368 -6.30 16.51 -10.45
N LYS A 369 -6.77 17.19 -9.40
CA LYS A 369 -6.25 18.48 -8.94
C LYS A 369 -5.78 18.35 -7.49
N ILE A 370 -4.49 18.20 -7.31
CA ILE A 370 -3.86 18.03 -6.00
C ILE A 370 -3.42 19.40 -5.49
N SER A 371 -3.84 19.74 -4.28
CA SER A 371 -3.48 21.00 -3.60
C SER A 371 -2.52 20.79 -2.43
N ALA A 372 -2.25 19.54 -2.05
CA ALA A 372 -1.31 19.18 -0.99
C ALA A 372 -0.36 18.07 -1.47
N GLY A 373 0.93 18.38 -1.61
CA GLY A 373 1.96 17.43 -2.06
C GLY A 373 2.16 17.43 -3.59
N TYR A 374 2.50 16.26 -4.15
CA TYR A 374 2.88 16.10 -5.55
C TYR A 374 1.71 16.30 -6.50
N SER A 375 1.82 17.25 -7.44
CA SER A 375 0.73 17.62 -8.35
C SER A 375 0.70 16.86 -9.67
N ASP A 376 1.76 16.14 -10.02
CA ASP A 376 1.86 15.46 -11.31
C ASP A 376 0.90 14.27 -11.42
N ASN A 377 0.33 14.05 -12.61
CA ASN A 377 -0.41 12.83 -12.95
C ASN A 377 0.17 12.21 -14.24
N VAL A 378 1.03 11.21 -14.07
CA VAL A 378 1.91 10.68 -15.11
C VAL A 378 1.16 9.78 -16.10
N ILE A 379 1.49 9.90 -17.39
CA ILE A 379 0.90 9.12 -18.50
C ILE A 379 1.62 7.76 -18.66
N GLY A 380 0.86 6.72 -19.04
CA GLY A 380 1.33 5.37 -19.40
C GLY A 380 1.53 4.40 -18.23
N PHE A 381 1.08 4.77 -17.03
CA PHE A 381 1.59 4.25 -15.77
C PHE A 381 1.47 2.72 -15.56
N GLY A 382 2.56 2.08 -15.13
CA GLY A 382 2.71 0.62 -15.08
C GLY A 382 1.67 -0.13 -14.26
N TRP A 383 1.37 0.30 -13.02
CA TRP A 383 0.34 -0.36 -12.22
C TRP A 383 -1.06 -0.22 -12.82
N THR A 384 -1.34 0.87 -13.56
CA THR A 384 -2.68 1.12 -14.08
C THR A 384 -2.92 0.17 -15.22
N ASN A 385 -1.92 0.04 -16.10
CA ASN A 385 -1.95 -0.91 -17.21
C ASN A 385 -2.10 -2.34 -16.68
N GLY A 386 -1.28 -2.74 -15.70
CA GLY A 386 -1.31 -4.09 -15.13
C GLY A 386 -2.64 -4.43 -14.46
N VAL A 387 -3.17 -3.53 -13.63
CA VAL A 387 -4.45 -3.72 -12.94
C VAL A 387 -5.62 -3.68 -13.93
N TYR A 388 -5.60 -2.79 -14.93
CA TYR A 388 -6.63 -2.75 -15.96
C TYR A 388 -6.77 -4.13 -16.63
N LEU A 389 -5.66 -4.74 -17.04
CA LEU A 389 -5.67 -6.09 -17.62
C LEU A 389 -6.22 -7.15 -16.66
N LYS A 390 -5.83 -7.10 -15.38
CA LYS A 390 -6.34 -8.04 -14.36
C LYS A 390 -7.85 -7.89 -14.14
N LEU A 391 -8.36 -6.66 -14.08
CA LEU A 391 -9.79 -6.39 -13.94
C LEU A 391 -10.57 -6.78 -15.19
N ARG A 392 -10.05 -6.52 -16.39
CA ARG A 392 -10.64 -6.98 -17.65
C ARG A 392 -10.74 -8.51 -17.68
N HIS A 393 -9.68 -9.22 -17.31
CA HIS A 393 -9.71 -10.68 -17.23
C HIS A 393 -10.79 -11.20 -16.26
N LEU A 394 -10.94 -10.57 -15.09
CA LEU A 394 -12.01 -10.92 -14.14
C LEU A 394 -13.41 -10.72 -14.74
N LEU A 395 -13.62 -9.67 -15.52
CA LEU A 395 -14.89 -9.37 -16.19
C LEU A 395 -15.17 -10.31 -17.37
N ASP A 396 -14.14 -10.70 -18.12
CA ASP A 396 -14.27 -11.52 -19.33
C ASP A 396 -14.45 -13.02 -19.01
N ALA A 397 -13.91 -13.51 -17.87
CA ALA A 397 -13.98 -14.91 -17.46
C ALA A 397 -15.43 -15.44 -17.32
N THR A 398 -16.40 -14.57 -17.03
CA THR A 398 -17.82 -14.95 -16.94
C THR A 398 -18.59 -14.88 -18.26
N SER A 399 -18.09 -14.15 -19.25
CA SER A 399 -18.70 -14.08 -20.58
C SER A 399 -18.68 -15.45 -21.30
N GLY A 400 -17.70 -16.29 -20.96
CA GLY A 400 -17.62 -17.68 -21.44
C GLY A 400 -18.59 -18.65 -20.74
N ASP A 401 -18.90 -18.40 -19.46
CA ASP A 401 -19.81 -19.23 -18.66
C ASP A 401 -21.30 -18.87 -18.86
N GLU A 402 -21.61 -17.64 -19.29
CA GLU A 402 -22.96 -17.29 -19.73
C GLU A 402 -23.24 -17.71 -21.19
N ALA A 403 -22.22 -17.72 -22.05
CA ALA A 403 -22.35 -18.24 -23.42
C ALA A 403 -22.57 -19.76 -23.48
N SER A 404 -22.05 -20.51 -22.50
CA SER A 404 -22.25 -21.96 -22.36
C SER A 404 -23.59 -22.34 -21.70
N LYS A 405 -24.34 -21.37 -21.16
CA LYS A 405 -25.70 -21.56 -20.60
C LYS A 405 -26.84 -21.31 -21.60
N LYS A 406 -26.56 -21.15 -22.89
CA LYS A 406 -27.59 -21.29 -23.93
C LYS A 406 -27.95 -22.77 -24.08
N VAL A 407 -28.91 -23.20 -23.28
CA VAL A 407 -29.64 -24.47 -23.42
C VAL A 407 -30.13 -24.60 -24.88
N PRO A 408 -29.83 -25.71 -25.59
CA PRO A 408 -30.45 -25.97 -26.89
C PRO A 408 -31.96 -26.12 -26.66
N ALA A 409 -32.77 -25.42 -27.45
CA ALA A 409 -34.21 -25.63 -27.50
C ALA A 409 -34.51 -27.11 -27.76
N GLU A 410 -35.43 -27.67 -26.97
CA GLU A 410 -35.91 -29.05 -27.10
C GLU A 410 -36.43 -29.33 -28.52
N PRO A 411 -36.25 -30.56 -29.05
CA PRO A 411 -36.82 -30.94 -30.33
C PRO A 411 -38.34 -31.09 -30.20
N GLU A 412 -39.08 -30.49 -31.13
CA GLU A 412 -40.53 -30.64 -31.27
C GLU A 412 -40.90 -32.13 -31.41
N ALA A 413 -41.82 -32.57 -30.55
CA ALA A 413 -42.41 -33.90 -30.63
C ALA A 413 -43.29 -34.02 -31.88
N GLU A 414 -42.94 -34.95 -32.77
CA GLU A 414 -43.81 -35.42 -33.84
C GLU A 414 -45.11 -35.99 -33.23
N ALA A 415 -46.22 -35.34 -33.53
CA ALA A 415 -47.56 -35.87 -33.31
C ALA A 415 -47.97 -36.68 -34.54
N GLU A 416 -47.90 -38.01 -34.45
CA GLU A 416 -48.66 -38.91 -35.32
C GLU A 416 -50.16 -38.67 -35.10
N ILE A 417 -50.85 -38.13 -36.11
CA ILE A 417 -52.28 -38.32 -36.30
C ILE A 417 -52.56 -38.54 -37.80
N ARG A 418 -53.03 -39.76 -38.07
CA ARG A 418 -53.64 -40.37 -39.29
C ARG A 418 -52.74 -41.05 -40.31
#